data_AF-A0A1C7DEM5-F1
#
_entry.id   AF-A0A1C7DEM5-F1
#
_cell.length_a   1.000
_cell.length_b   1.000
_cell.length_c   1.000
_cell.angle_alpha   90.00
_cell.angle_beta   90.00
_cell.angle_gamma   90.00
#
_symmetry.space_group_name_H-M   'P 1'
#
loop_
_entity.id
_entity.type
_entity.pdbx_description
1 polymer ?
#
loop_
_entity_poly.entity_id
_entity_poly.type
_entity_poly.pdbx_seq_one_letter_code
_entity_poly.pdbx_strand_id
1 'polypeptide(L)'
;MKPTMNRKDLLTKDDIWNAVISVVCACDLPTTDSILGEAFIAFHYYSELESGGHETLLSWTESYSKEHGIERYLNELITALEKIGAHDYAMIERKYGHEMWNVYIALENDASQEEEFYKVIEKADGEYYQLDGKLEQLVEAYFIKIHTDLIDVVDD
;
A
#
# COMPACT_ATOMS: atom_id res chain seq x y z
N MET A 1 12.68 16.84 3.41
CA MET A 1 13.73 17.11 2.40
C MET A 1 14.09 15.78 1.78
N LYS A 2 14.32 15.72 0.46
CA LYS A 2 14.73 14.48 -0.19
C LYS A 2 16.11 14.07 0.34
N PRO A 3 16.34 12.78 0.64
CA PRO A 3 17.69 12.31 0.95
C PRO A 3 18.57 12.42 -0.30
N THR A 4 19.86 12.67 -0.07
CA THR A 4 20.86 12.68 -1.14
C THR A 4 21.59 11.33 -1.19
N MET A 5 21.74 10.75 -2.37
CA MET A 5 22.44 9.48 -2.58
C MET A 5 23.35 9.56 -3.82
N ASN A 6 24.45 8.79 -3.82
CA ASN A 6 25.32 8.74 -4.99
C ASN A 6 24.71 7.86 -6.07
N ARG A 7 24.90 8.21 -7.34
CA ARG A 7 24.46 7.41 -8.49
C ARG A 7 24.95 5.96 -8.45
N LYS A 8 26.16 5.73 -7.92
CA LYS A 8 26.74 4.39 -7.79
C LYS A 8 26.00 3.47 -6.82
N ASP A 9 25.20 4.05 -5.92
CA ASP A 9 24.40 3.32 -4.93
C ASP A 9 22.98 3.02 -5.46
N LEU A 10 22.67 3.33 -6.73
CA LEU A 10 21.35 3.21 -7.37
C LEU A 10 21.45 2.54 -8.76
N LEU A 11 22.35 1.57 -8.92
CA LEU A 11 22.67 0.98 -10.23
C LEU A 11 21.73 -0.14 -10.64
N THR A 12 21.23 -0.89 -9.67
CA THR A 12 20.35 -2.04 -9.90
C THR A 12 18.92 -1.76 -9.43
N LYS A 13 18.00 -2.60 -9.85
CA LYS A 13 16.61 -2.55 -9.40
C LYS A 13 16.50 -2.74 -7.89
N ASP A 14 17.26 -3.68 -7.34
CA ASP A 14 17.32 -3.96 -5.90
C ASP A 14 17.89 -2.76 -5.12
N ASP A 15 18.91 -2.09 -5.66
CA ASP A 15 19.45 -0.88 -5.04
C ASP A 15 18.40 0.23 -4.96
N ILE A 16 17.69 0.46 -6.07
CA ILE A 16 16.62 1.45 -6.14
C ILE A 16 15.46 1.07 -5.23
N TRP A 17 15.06 -0.20 -5.21
CA TRP A 17 14.02 -0.74 -4.35
C TRP A 17 14.32 -0.44 -2.88
N ASN A 18 15.50 -0.84 -2.41
CA ASN A 18 15.91 -0.62 -1.02
C ASN A 18 16.00 0.87 -0.66
N ALA A 19 16.51 1.70 -1.58
CA ALA A 19 16.60 3.13 -1.39
C ALA A 19 15.21 3.78 -1.26
N VAL A 20 14.28 3.45 -2.16
CA VAL A 20 12.92 4.00 -2.15
C VAL A 20 12.14 3.51 -0.93
N ILE A 21 12.25 2.23 -0.55
CA ILE A 21 11.66 1.71 0.71
C ILE A 21 12.15 2.52 1.91
N SER A 22 13.45 2.80 1.99
CA SER A 22 13.98 3.60 3.10
C SER A 22 13.37 5.00 3.16
N VAL A 23 13.03 5.61 2.02
CA VAL A 23 12.34 6.91 1.99
C VAL A 23 10.88 6.76 2.38
N VAL A 24 10.20 5.76 1.82
CA VAL A 24 8.80 5.46 2.09
C VAL A 24 8.56 5.16 3.57
N CYS A 25 9.31 4.25 4.17
CA CYS A 25 9.15 3.87 5.57
C CYS A 25 9.54 4.98 6.57
N ALA A 26 10.22 6.03 6.11
CA ALA A 26 10.51 7.22 6.91
C ALA A 26 9.41 8.29 6.81
N CYS A 27 8.39 8.08 5.97
CA CYS A 27 7.25 8.97 5.80
C CYS A 27 6.14 8.61 6.81
N ASP A 28 5.45 9.64 7.31
CA ASP A 28 4.18 9.50 8.00
C ASP A 28 3.03 9.93 7.07
N LEU A 29 1.84 9.37 7.26
CA LEU A 29 0.61 9.87 6.65
C LEU A 29 -0.15 10.80 7.62
N PRO A 30 -0.84 11.83 7.12
CA PRO A 30 -0.85 12.29 5.72
C PRO A 30 0.42 13.08 5.36
N THR A 31 0.85 12.97 4.11
CA THR A 31 1.97 13.76 3.56
C THR A 31 1.49 14.75 2.50
N THR A 32 2.21 15.88 2.35
CA THR A 32 1.95 16.88 1.30
C THR A 32 2.66 16.56 -0.01
N ASP A 33 3.61 15.62 -0.01
CA ASP A 33 4.27 15.13 -1.22
C ASP A 33 3.43 14.01 -1.83
N SER A 34 2.76 14.31 -2.95
CA SER A 34 1.85 13.36 -3.58
C SER A 34 2.55 12.12 -4.11
N ILE A 35 3.77 12.24 -4.65
CA ILE A 35 4.50 11.09 -5.21
C ILE A 35 4.92 10.16 -4.08
N LEU A 36 5.44 10.74 -2.98
CA LEU A 36 5.80 9.98 -1.80
C LEU A 36 4.58 9.31 -1.16
N GLY A 37 3.45 10.01 -1.05
CA GLY A 37 2.21 9.46 -0.51
C GLY A 37 1.66 8.30 -1.34
N GLU A 38 1.68 8.41 -2.66
CA GLU A 38 1.28 7.32 -3.56
C GLU A 38 2.21 6.10 -3.45
N ALA A 39 3.52 6.33 -3.42
CA ALA A 39 4.52 5.27 -3.24
C ALA A 39 4.36 4.58 -1.88
N PHE A 40 4.09 5.36 -0.83
CA PHE A 40 3.83 4.87 0.51
C PHE A 40 2.62 3.95 0.55
N ILE A 41 1.48 4.40 0.02
CA ILE A 41 0.24 3.63 0.04
C ILE A 41 0.38 2.35 -0.80
N ALA A 42 0.93 2.44 -2.01
CA ALA A 42 1.11 1.27 -2.87
C ALA A 42 2.06 0.22 -2.25
N PHE A 43 3.15 0.67 -1.64
CA PHE A 43 4.12 -0.20 -0.99
C PHE A 43 3.55 -0.89 0.24
N HIS A 44 2.91 -0.14 1.13
CA HIS A 44 2.34 -0.73 2.34
C HIS A 44 1.16 -1.66 2.01
N TYR A 45 0.35 -1.34 1.01
CA TYR A 45 -0.65 -2.28 0.50
C TYR A 45 -0.01 -3.61 0.10
N TYR A 46 1.01 -3.59 -0.75
CA TYR A 46 1.76 -4.78 -1.12
C TYR A 46 2.33 -5.51 0.12
N SER A 47 3.03 -4.80 1.00
CA SER A 47 3.68 -5.35 2.18
C SER A 47 2.71 -6.07 3.13
N GLU A 48 1.58 -5.45 3.44
CA GLU A 48 0.62 -6.03 4.37
C GLU A 48 -0.11 -7.24 3.77
N LEU A 49 -0.45 -7.18 2.47
CA LEU A 49 -1.10 -8.29 1.77
C LEU A 49 -0.21 -9.54 1.74
N GLU A 50 1.10 -9.39 1.51
CA GLU A 50 2.05 -10.51 1.55
C GLU A 50 2.37 -11.00 2.97
N SER A 51 2.18 -10.14 3.99
CA SER A 51 2.49 -10.49 5.39
C SER A 51 1.34 -11.21 6.08
N GLY A 52 0.10 -10.84 5.76
CA GLY A 52 -1.09 -11.43 6.39
C GLY A 52 -2.41 -10.94 5.81
N GLY A 53 -2.45 -10.64 4.50
CA GLY A 53 -3.68 -10.34 3.78
C GLY A 53 -4.37 -9.04 4.19
N HIS A 54 -5.64 -8.92 3.82
CA HIS A 54 -6.44 -7.71 4.08
C HIS A 54 -6.68 -7.47 5.59
N GLU A 55 -6.62 -8.50 6.45
CA GLU A 55 -6.69 -8.29 7.91
C GLU A 55 -5.52 -7.44 8.41
N THR A 56 -4.30 -7.78 7.99
CA THR A 56 -3.10 -7.03 8.36
C THR A 56 -3.15 -5.61 7.80
N LEU A 57 -3.66 -5.44 6.57
CA LEU A 57 -3.89 -4.12 5.98
C LEU A 57 -4.86 -3.28 6.84
N LEU A 58 -5.99 -3.84 7.25
CA LEU A 58 -6.99 -3.12 8.04
C LEU A 58 -6.42 -2.69 9.40
N SER A 59 -5.66 -3.58 10.05
CA SER A 59 -4.96 -3.25 11.29
C SER A 59 -3.94 -2.12 11.09
N TRP A 60 -3.16 -2.17 10.02
CA TRP A 60 -2.15 -1.14 9.72
C TRP A 60 -2.78 0.23 9.43
N THR A 61 -3.89 0.26 8.68
CA THR A 61 -4.59 1.51 8.30
C THR A 61 -5.52 2.07 9.37
N GLU A 62 -5.74 1.32 10.46
CA GLU A 62 -6.82 1.58 11.40
C GLU A 62 -6.80 3.01 11.95
N SER A 63 -5.65 3.44 12.46
CA SER A 63 -5.49 4.77 13.07
C SER A 63 -5.82 5.89 12.09
N TYR A 64 -5.24 5.84 10.89
CA TYR A 64 -5.48 6.79 9.81
C TYR A 64 -6.95 6.79 9.37
N SER A 65 -7.55 5.61 9.19
CA SER A 65 -8.95 5.46 8.76
C SER A 65 -9.94 5.93 9.83
N LYS A 66 -9.64 5.75 11.12
CA LYS A 66 -10.45 6.31 12.22
C LYS A 66 -10.34 7.83 12.29
N GLU A 67 -9.18 8.40 12.04
CA GLU A 67 -8.96 9.86 12.10
C GLU A 67 -9.50 10.59 10.87
N HIS A 68 -9.26 10.05 9.67
CA HIS A 68 -9.52 10.74 8.41
C HIS A 68 -10.66 10.11 7.58
N GLY A 69 -11.19 8.98 8.02
CA GLY A 69 -12.27 8.25 7.37
C GLY A 69 -11.79 7.22 6.36
N ILE A 70 -12.39 6.02 6.41
CA ILE A 70 -12.10 4.92 5.49
C ILE A 70 -12.30 5.30 4.01
N GLU A 71 -13.33 6.09 3.70
CA GLU A 71 -13.60 6.59 2.34
C GLU A 71 -12.38 7.30 1.75
N ARG A 72 -11.71 8.11 2.58
CA ARG A 72 -10.52 8.83 2.13
C ARG A 72 -9.38 7.87 1.86
N TYR A 73 -9.10 6.97 2.80
CA TYR A 73 -8.05 5.96 2.63
C TYR A 73 -8.28 5.11 1.38
N LEU A 74 -9.48 4.56 1.19
CA LEU A 74 -9.80 3.71 0.04
C LEU A 74 -9.66 4.47 -1.28
N ASN A 75 -10.09 5.73 -1.34
CA ASN A 75 -9.90 6.56 -2.55
C ASN A 75 -8.41 6.80 -2.85
N GLU A 76 -7.60 7.06 -1.83
CA GLU A 76 -6.15 7.23 -1.97
C GLU A 76 -5.48 5.92 -2.42
N LEU A 77 -5.85 4.77 -1.84
CA LEU A 77 -5.39 3.44 -2.20
C LEU A 77 -5.74 3.05 -3.64
N ILE A 78 -7.01 3.14 -4.01
CA ILE A 78 -7.51 2.82 -5.35
C ILE A 78 -6.78 3.68 -6.39
N THR A 79 -6.60 4.97 -6.11
CA THR A 79 -5.88 5.88 -7.01
C THR A 79 -4.42 5.49 -7.16
N ALA A 80 -3.74 5.16 -6.07
CA ALA A 80 -2.34 4.72 -6.10
C ALA A 80 -2.17 3.41 -6.91
N LEU A 81 -3.05 2.43 -6.69
CA LEU A 81 -3.06 1.16 -7.43
C LEU A 81 -3.30 1.38 -8.92
N GLU A 82 -4.27 2.20 -9.30
CA GLU A 82 -4.52 2.54 -10.70
C GLU A 82 -3.33 3.24 -11.36
N LYS A 83 -2.62 4.10 -10.61
CA LYS A 83 -1.46 4.84 -11.12
C LYS A 83 -0.28 3.94 -11.43
N ILE A 84 -0.10 2.84 -10.69
CA ILE A 84 0.93 1.84 -10.97
C ILE A 84 0.47 0.76 -11.96
N GLY A 85 -0.76 0.85 -12.47
CA GLY A 85 -1.34 -0.13 -13.40
C GLY A 85 -1.91 -1.38 -12.73
N ALA A 86 -2.05 -1.39 -11.40
CA ALA A 86 -2.61 -2.47 -10.61
C ALA A 86 -4.15 -2.43 -10.59
N HIS A 87 -4.77 -2.35 -11.78
CA HIS A 87 -6.22 -2.14 -11.92
C HIS A 87 -7.05 -3.28 -11.32
N ASP A 88 -6.62 -4.53 -11.48
CA ASP A 88 -7.33 -5.68 -10.91
C ASP A 88 -7.32 -5.65 -9.37
N TYR A 89 -6.20 -5.23 -8.77
CA TYR A 89 -6.09 -5.01 -7.32
C TYR A 89 -7.01 -3.87 -6.85
N ALA A 90 -7.03 -2.75 -7.59
CA ALA A 90 -7.93 -1.64 -7.31
C ALA A 90 -9.41 -2.05 -7.37
N MET A 91 -9.78 -3.00 -8.23
CA MET A 91 -11.13 -3.54 -8.30
C MET A 91 -11.53 -4.33 -7.05
N ILE A 92 -10.59 -5.06 -6.44
CA ILE A 92 -10.83 -5.76 -5.17
C ILE A 92 -11.18 -4.75 -4.08
N GLU A 93 -10.39 -3.69 -3.94
CA GLU A 93 -10.62 -2.63 -2.94
C GLU A 93 -11.93 -1.87 -3.17
N ARG A 94 -12.26 -1.56 -4.44
CA ARG A 94 -13.56 -0.96 -4.79
C ARG A 94 -14.73 -1.85 -4.41
N LYS A 95 -14.57 -3.16 -4.53
CA LYS A 95 -15.63 -4.15 -4.32
C LYS A 95 -15.85 -4.46 -2.85
N TYR A 96 -14.77 -4.59 -2.08
CA TYR A 96 -14.82 -5.12 -0.72
C TYR A 96 -14.38 -4.13 0.36
N GLY A 97 -13.61 -3.08 0.03
CA GLY A 97 -12.94 -2.23 1.03
C GLY A 97 -13.86 -1.66 2.11
N HIS A 98 -15.04 -1.18 1.72
CA HIS A 98 -16.03 -0.68 2.68
C HIS A 98 -16.64 -1.77 3.56
N GLU A 99 -16.97 -2.91 2.97
CA GLU A 99 -17.55 -4.03 3.71
C GLU A 99 -16.52 -4.57 4.71
N MET A 100 -15.29 -4.80 4.26
CA MET A 100 -14.14 -5.22 5.07
C MET A 100 -13.92 -4.30 6.27
N TRP A 101 -13.88 -2.98 6.06
CA TRP A 101 -13.74 -2.03 7.15
C TRP A 101 -14.88 -2.08 8.16
N ASN A 102 -16.13 -2.19 7.68
CA ASN A 102 -17.28 -2.23 8.56
C ASN A 102 -17.29 -3.48 9.43
N VAL A 103 -16.96 -4.65 8.88
CA VAL A 103 -16.88 -5.89 9.66
C VAL A 103 -15.67 -5.90 10.60
N TYR A 104 -14.56 -5.29 10.21
CA TYR A 104 -13.38 -5.10 11.07
C TYR A 104 -13.72 -4.26 12.31
N ILE A 105 -14.37 -3.11 12.14
CA ILE A 105 -14.80 -2.27 13.26
C ILE A 105 -15.86 -2.97 14.11
N ALA A 106 -16.75 -3.77 13.51
CA ALA A 106 -17.71 -4.57 14.26
C ALA A 106 -17.01 -5.60 15.15
N LEU A 107 -15.99 -6.29 14.63
CA LEU A 107 -15.16 -7.25 15.36
C LEU A 107 -14.42 -6.61 16.54
N GLU A 108 -13.81 -5.44 16.33
CA GLU A 108 -13.11 -4.70 17.40
C GLU A 108 -14.02 -4.33 18.59
N ASN A 109 -15.32 -4.17 18.33
CA ASN A 109 -16.31 -3.86 19.36
C ASN A 109 -16.99 -5.10 19.97
N ASP A 110 -17.05 -6.19 19.22
CA ASP A 110 -17.74 -7.42 19.59
C ASP A 110 -17.09 -8.65 18.94
N ALA A 111 -16.39 -9.44 19.75
CA ALA A 111 -15.71 -10.66 19.31
C ALA A 111 -16.66 -11.70 18.68
N SER A 112 -17.98 -11.62 18.90
CA SER A 112 -18.94 -12.52 18.24
C SER A 112 -19.06 -12.30 16.72
N GLN A 113 -18.48 -11.22 16.19
CA GLN A 113 -18.47 -10.90 14.76
C GLN A 113 -17.36 -11.61 13.97
N GLU A 114 -16.51 -12.42 14.62
CA GLU A 114 -15.33 -13.07 14.02
C GLU A 114 -15.67 -13.87 12.75
N GLU A 115 -16.74 -14.66 12.77
CA GLU A 115 -17.14 -15.48 11.61
C GLU A 115 -17.53 -14.60 10.40
N GLU A 116 -18.28 -13.51 10.63
CA GLU A 116 -18.68 -12.61 9.55
C GLU A 116 -17.49 -11.81 9.02
N PHE A 117 -16.56 -11.42 9.90
CA PHE A 117 -15.30 -10.80 9.52
C PHE A 117 -14.52 -11.68 8.54
N TYR A 118 -14.18 -12.91 8.93
CA TYR A 118 -13.38 -13.80 8.07
C TYR A 118 -14.10 -14.17 6.77
N LYS A 119 -15.43 -14.28 6.78
CA LYS A 119 -16.22 -14.54 5.57
C LYS A 119 -16.08 -13.47 4.49
N VAL A 120 -15.81 -12.21 4.87
CA VAL A 120 -15.55 -11.12 3.91
C VAL A 120 -14.07 -11.10 3.54
N ILE A 121 -13.18 -11.18 4.53
CA ILE A 121 -11.71 -11.14 4.32
C ILE A 121 -11.24 -12.25 3.38
N GLU A 122 -11.67 -13.50 3.61
CA GLU A 122 -11.25 -14.65 2.81
C GLU A 122 -11.67 -14.53 1.33
N LYS A 123 -12.75 -13.79 1.02
CA LYS A 123 -13.16 -13.55 -0.36
C LYS A 123 -12.24 -12.55 -1.04
N ALA A 124 -11.91 -11.45 -0.36
CA ALA A 124 -11.01 -10.43 -0.88
C ALA A 124 -9.59 -11.01 -1.06
N ASP A 125 -9.08 -11.70 -0.05
CA ASP A 125 -7.80 -12.43 -0.12
C ASP A 125 -7.83 -13.48 -1.24
N GLY A 126 -8.91 -14.25 -1.35
CA GLY A 126 -9.06 -15.25 -2.41
C GLY A 126 -9.00 -14.65 -3.82
N GLU A 127 -9.60 -13.48 -4.05
CA GLU A 127 -9.48 -12.75 -5.31
C GLU A 127 -8.07 -12.18 -5.51
N TYR A 128 -7.43 -11.66 -4.46
CA TYR A 128 -6.04 -11.18 -4.51
C TYR A 128 -5.08 -12.29 -4.95
N TYR A 129 -5.17 -13.47 -4.33
CA TYR A 129 -4.30 -14.60 -4.66
C TYR A 129 -4.49 -15.13 -6.09
N GLN A 130 -5.67 -14.93 -6.70
CA GLN A 130 -5.91 -15.27 -8.10
C GLN A 130 -5.16 -14.38 -9.09
N LEU A 131 -4.66 -13.22 -8.65
CA LEU A 131 -3.89 -12.29 -9.49
C LEU A 131 -2.41 -12.69 -9.67
N ASP A 132 -1.98 -13.79 -9.05
CA ASP A 132 -0.69 -14.45 -9.30
C ASP A 132 0.54 -13.57 -8.95
N GLY A 133 0.46 -12.83 -7.85
CA GLY A 133 1.62 -12.13 -7.25
C GLY A 133 2.25 -11.02 -8.10
N LYS A 134 1.52 -10.47 -9.09
CA LYS A 134 2.07 -9.45 -10.01
C LYS A 134 2.29 -8.08 -9.38
N LEU A 135 1.72 -7.83 -8.19
CA LEU A 135 1.77 -6.54 -7.53
C LEU A 135 3.20 -6.09 -7.23
N GLU A 136 4.07 -6.99 -6.75
CA GLU A 136 5.48 -6.68 -6.47
C GLU A 136 6.17 -6.06 -7.69
N GLN A 137 5.98 -6.66 -8.86
CA GLN A 137 6.61 -6.22 -10.11
C GLN A 137 6.11 -4.84 -10.54
N LEU A 138 4.83 -4.54 -10.28
CA LEU A 138 4.23 -3.24 -10.56
C LEU A 138 4.76 -2.16 -9.62
N VAL A 139 4.90 -2.48 -8.32
CA VAL A 139 5.51 -1.59 -7.32
C VAL A 139 6.99 -1.35 -7.65
N GLU A 140 7.76 -2.38 -8.00
CA GLU A 140 9.16 -2.25 -8.39
C GLU A 140 9.31 -1.34 -9.62
N ALA A 141 8.51 -1.59 -10.66
CA ALA A 141 8.51 -0.78 -11.87
C ALA A 141 8.16 0.69 -11.56
N TYR A 142 7.22 0.92 -10.64
CA TYR A 142 6.88 2.26 -10.19
C TYR A 142 8.04 2.93 -9.46
N PHE A 143 8.69 2.24 -8.52
CA PHE A 143 9.84 2.74 -7.77
C PHE A 143 10.99 3.14 -8.71
N ILE A 144 11.31 2.30 -9.69
CA ILE A 144 12.31 2.63 -10.73
C ILE A 144 11.94 3.91 -11.47
N LYS A 145 10.65 4.14 -11.75
CA LYS A 145 10.19 5.34 -12.44
C LYS A 145 10.33 6.61 -11.60
N ILE A 146 10.10 6.53 -10.29
CA ILE A 146 9.98 7.72 -9.43
C ILE A 146 11.17 7.97 -8.52
N HIS A 147 12.18 7.09 -8.47
CA HIS A 147 13.25 7.19 -7.46
C HIS A 147 13.98 8.55 -7.47
N THR A 148 14.23 9.15 -8.64
CA THR A 148 14.85 10.49 -8.73
C THR A 148 13.92 11.63 -8.34
N ASP A 149 12.60 11.39 -8.31
CA ASP A 149 11.63 12.32 -7.76
C ASP A 149 11.61 12.26 -6.22
N LEU A 150 12.09 11.17 -5.62
CA LEU A 150 12.12 10.99 -4.17
C LEU A 150 13.51 11.21 -3.56
N ILE A 151 14.58 11.06 -4.36
CA ILE A 151 15.97 11.07 -3.93
C ILE A 151 16.77 12.05 -4.80
N ASP A 152 17.55 12.92 -4.16
CA ASP A 152 18.50 13.78 -4.86
C ASP A 152 19.74 12.95 -5.24
N VAL A 153 19.88 12.64 -6.53
CA VAL A 153 21.00 11.84 -7.03
C VAL A 153 22.17 12.74 -7.42
N VAL A 154 23.31 12.51 -6.79
CA VAL A 154 24.57 13.20 -7.11
C VAL A 154 25.55 12.26 -7.80
N ASP A 155 26.35 12.82 -8.70
CA ASP A 155 27.52 12.11 -9.21
C ASP A 155 28.63 12.13 -8.14
N ASP A 156 29.46 11.08 -8.10
CA ASP A 156 30.57 10.92 -7.16
C ASP A 156 31.56 12.11 -7.18
#